data_AF-A0A1N5W1K6-F1
#
_entry.id   AF-A0A1N5W1K6-F1
#
_cell.length_a   1.000
_cell.length_b   1.000
_cell.length_c   1.000
_cell.angle_alpha   90.00
_cell.angle_beta   90.00
_cell.angle_gamma   90.00
#
_symmetry.space_group_name_H-M   'P 1'
#
loop_
_entity.id
_entity.type
_entity.pdbx_description
1 polymer ?
#
loop_
_entity_poly.entity_id
_entity_poly.type
_entity_poly.pdbx_seq_one_letter_code
_entity_poly.pdbx_strand_id
1 'polypeptide(L)'
;MTATRGTSASLGALFLAVATVGVWVLWLGWDTEYTVDPQTGSRSGPYEPWQVIGCVLTLALLAALAGTRLSPWLVAPVMTVAFTAAWSRGALSSDDSGLWAVGAILVLIGMAIGSTLVSIGAHRLSRHLARRPS
;
A
#
# COMPACT_ATOMS: atom_id res chain seq x y z
N MET A 1 -25.08 -24.02 5.29
CA MET A 1 -24.26 -23.66 4.11
C MET A 1 -23.69 -22.24 4.23
N THR A 2 -22.93 -21.95 5.29
CA THR A 2 -22.37 -20.62 5.60
C THR A 2 -20.84 -20.55 5.50
N ALA A 3 -20.16 -21.71 5.38
CA ALA A 3 -18.71 -21.79 5.42
C ALA A 3 -18.02 -21.15 4.19
N THR A 4 -18.61 -21.28 3.00
CA THR A 4 -17.94 -20.91 1.72
C THR A 4 -17.75 -19.42 1.50
N ARG A 5 -18.61 -18.56 2.06
CA ARG A 5 -18.46 -17.08 1.98
C ARG A 5 -17.34 -16.55 2.88
N GLY A 6 -17.08 -17.20 4.02
CA GLY A 6 -16.01 -16.81 4.93
C GLY A 6 -14.64 -17.12 4.35
N THR A 7 -14.46 -18.33 3.82
CA THR A 7 -13.19 -18.79 3.26
C THR A 7 -12.73 -17.95 2.07
N SER A 8 -13.65 -17.56 1.17
CA SER A 8 -13.30 -16.74 0.01
C SER A 8 -12.91 -15.31 0.37
N ALA A 9 -13.53 -14.71 1.39
CA ALA A 9 -13.15 -13.40 1.90
C ALA A 9 -11.77 -13.44 2.58
N SER A 10 -11.48 -14.50 3.36
CA SER A 10 -10.18 -14.70 4.00
C SER A 10 -9.06 -14.92 2.97
N LEU A 11 -9.31 -15.72 1.93
CA LEU A 11 -8.37 -15.91 0.81
C LEU A 11 -8.12 -14.60 0.06
N GLY A 12 -9.18 -13.81 -0.19
CA GLY A 12 -9.05 -12.49 -0.81
C GLY A 12 -8.23 -11.51 0.05
N ALA A 13 -8.44 -11.52 1.37
CA ALA A 13 -7.67 -10.71 2.32
C ALA A 13 -6.19 -11.13 2.36
N LEU A 14 -5.92 -12.44 2.39
CA LEU A 14 -4.57 -12.97 2.39
C LEU A 14 -3.84 -12.62 1.09
N PHE A 15 -4.49 -12.83 -0.06
CA PHE A 15 -3.93 -12.44 -1.36
C PHE A 15 -3.64 -10.95 -1.41
N LEU A 16 -4.55 -10.10 -0.91
CA LEU A 16 -4.36 -8.65 -0.87
C LEU A 16 -3.16 -8.26 0.02
N ALA A 17 -3.00 -8.91 1.17
CA ALA A 17 -1.85 -8.68 2.05
C ALA A 17 -0.54 -9.06 1.34
N VAL A 18 -0.47 -10.26 0.75
CA VAL A 18 0.72 -10.74 0.03
C VAL A 18 1.04 -9.83 -1.16
N ALA A 19 0.03 -9.44 -1.94
CA ALA A 19 0.19 -8.54 -3.07
C ALA A 19 0.73 -7.18 -2.61
N THR A 20 0.22 -6.64 -1.49
CA THR A 20 0.66 -5.36 -0.92
C THR A 20 2.14 -5.40 -0.50
N VAL A 21 2.56 -6.50 0.14
CA VAL A 21 3.98 -6.74 0.46
C VAL A 21 4.80 -6.86 -0.83
N GLY A 22 4.29 -7.56 -1.83
CA GLY A 22 4.93 -7.69 -3.14
C GLY A 22 5.15 -6.34 -3.84
N VAL A 23 4.19 -5.41 -3.75
CA VAL A 23 4.35 -4.05 -4.28
C VAL A 23 5.48 -3.30 -3.56
N TRP A 24 5.57 -3.44 -2.23
CA TRP A 24 6.69 -2.86 -1.49
C TRP A 24 8.03 -3.45 -1.94
N VAL A 25 8.14 -4.78 -2.04
CA VAL A 25 9.38 -5.45 -2.50
C VAL A 25 9.76 -5.01 -3.91
N LEU A 26 8.79 -4.93 -4.82
CA LEU A 26 9.02 -4.58 -6.23
C LEU A 26 9.57 -3.17 -6.42
N TRP A 27 9.11 -2.20 -5.62
CA TRP A 27 9.45 -0.79 -5.83
C TRP A 27 10.48 -0.24 -4.84
N LEU A 28 10.42 -0.68 -3.58
CA LEU A 28 11.17 -0.08 -2.48
C LEU A 28 12.08 -1.10 -1.76
N GLY A 29 12.00 -2.38 -2.12
CA GLY A 29 12.70 -3.44 -1.40
C GLY A 29 14.15 -3.68 -1.82
N TRP A 30 14.58 -3.19 -3.00
CA TRP A 30 15.83 -3.62 -3.64
C TRP A 30 16.87 -2.52 -3.85
N ASP A 31 16.45 -1.27 -4.06
CA ASP A 31 17.36 -0.14 -4.23
C ASP A 31 17.01 0.95 -3.24
N THR A 32 17.88 1.08 -2.23
CA THR A 32 17.79 2.01 -1.10
C THR A 32 19.04 2.88 -0.98
N GLU A 33 19.80 3.01 -2.07
CA GLU A 33 21.06 3.75 -2.06
C GLU A 33 20.82 5.26 -1.94
N TYR A 34 21.73 5.94 -1.24
CA TYR A 34 21.72 7.38 -1.16
C TYR A 34 22.66 7.96 -2.21
N THR A 35 22.10 8.71 -3.16
CA THR A 35 22.84 9.46 -4.16
C THR A 35 23.24 10.82 -3.58
N VAL A 36 24.51 11.19 -3.73
CA VAL A 36 24.99 12.53 -3.39
C VAL A 36 25.15 13.32 -4.67
N ASP A 37 24.45 14.44 -4.77
CA ASP A 37 24.63 15.37 -5.88
C ASP A 37 26.05 15.98 -5.81
N PRO A 38 26.91 15.78 -6.81
CA PRO A 38 28.28 16.28 -6.80
C PRO A 38 28.38 17.81 -6.89
N GLN A 39 27.33 18.49 -7.37
CA GLN A 39 27.32 19.94 -7.56
C GLN A 39 26.81 20.69 -6.32
N THR A 40 25.80 20.13 -5.65
CA THR A 40 25.14 20.78 -4.50
C THR A 40 25.55 20.19 -3.16
N GLY A 41 26.16 18.99 -3.16
CA GLY A 41 26.44 18.22 -1.94
C GLY A 41 25.17 17.69 -1.26
N SER A 42 23.99 17.85 -1.87
CA SER A 42 22.73 17.35 -1.33
C SER A 42 22.67 15.83 -1.41
N ARG A 43 22.32 15.21 -0.28
CA ARG A 43 22.05 13.78 -0.18
C ARG A 43 20.59 13.51 -0.52
N SER A 44 20.37 12.79 -1.61
CA SER A 44 19.06 12.35 -2.11
C SER A 44 18.95 10.83 -1.93
N GLY A 45 17.77 10.32 -1.59
CA GLY A 45 17.57 8.92 -1.25
C GLY A 45 16.89 8.74 0.11
N PRO A 46 16.57 7.50 0.52
CA PRO A 46 16.98 6.23 -0.09
C PRO A 46 16.14 5.81 -1.31
N TYR A 47 15.02 6.49 -1.60
CA TYR A 47 14.16 6.14 -2.74
C TYR A 47 14.17 7.23 -3.80
N GLU A 48 14.23 6.81 -5.06
CA GLU A 48 14.09 7.69 -6.21
C GLU A 48 12.62 8.08 -6.43
N PRO A 49 12.33 9.29 -6.97
CA PRO A 49 10.96 9.76 -7.18
C PRO A 49 10.11 8.80 -8.02
N TRP A 50 10.72 8.16 -9.03
CA TRP A 50 10.01 7.22 -9.92
C TRP A 50 9.61 5.93 -9.18
N GLN A 51 10.41 5.45 -8.23
CA GLN A 51 10.10 4.28 -7.42
C GLN A 51 8.87 4.55 -6.54
N VAL A 52 8.84 5.72 -5.91
CA VAL A 52 7.72 6.14 -5.05
C VAL A 52 6.45 6.31 -5.88
N ILE A 53 6.54 6.98 -7.05
CA ILE A 53 5.39 7.15 -7.95
C ILE A 53 4.86 5.79 -8.41
N GLY A 54 5.74 4.89 -8.87
CA GLY A 54 5.38 3.54 -9.29
C GLY A 54 4.70 2.74 -8.18
N CYS A 55 5.24 2.81 -6.95
CA CYS A 55 4.66 2.19 -5.78
C CYS A 55 3.24 2.72 -5.49
N VAL A 56 3.07 4.04 -5.43
CA VAL A 56 1.77 4.68 -5.15
C VAL A 56 0.73 4.32 -6.20
N LEU A 57 1.08 4.38 -7.49
CA LEU A 57 0.18 4.02 -8.58
C LEU A 57 -0.24 2.55 -8.52
N THR A 58 0.71 1.65 -8.24
CA THR A 58 0.42 0.22 -8.12
C THR A 58 -0.48 -0.09 -6.92
N LEU A 59 -0.22 0.54 -5.76
CA LEU A 59 -1.08 0.42 -4.58
C LEU A 59 -2.47 0.98 -4.83
N ALA A 60 -2.59 2.13 -5.50
CA ALA A 60 -3.88 2.72 -5.85
C ALA A 60 -4.68 1.80 -6.78
N LEU A 61 -4.04 1.22 -7.81
CA LEU A 61 -4.68 0.26 -8.69
C LEU A 61 -5.15 -0.99 -7.92
N LEU A 62 -4.30 -1.53 -7.04
CA LEU A 62 -4.63 -2.69 -6.21
C LEU A 62 -5.81 -2.39 -5.27
N ALA A 63 -5.80 -1.24 -4.60
CA ALA A 63 -6.88 -0.79 -3.72
C ALA A 63 -8.19 -0.59 -4.50
N ALA A 64 -8.12 -0.01 -5.70
CA ALA A 64 -9.28 0.20 -6.55
C ALA A 64 -9.89 -1.14 -6.98
N LEU A 65 -9.07 -2.07 -7.49
CA LEU A 65 -9.53 -3.39 -7.90
C LEU A 65 -10.10 -4.17 -6.72
N ALA A 66 -9.42 -4.15 -5.57
CA ALA A 66 -9.90 -4.80 -4.35
C ALA A 66 -11.22 -4.18 -3.85
N GLY A 67 -11.36 -2.85 -3.88
CA GLY A 67 -12.58 -2.14 -3.49
C GLY A 67 -13.81 -2.47 -4.36
N THR A 68 -13.60 -2.93 -5.60
CA THR A 68 -14.71 -3.43 -6.43
C THR A 68 -15.21 -4.81 -6.01
N ARG A 69 -14.38 -5.66 -5.38
CA ARG A 69 -14.68 -7.06 -5.06
C ARG A 69 -14.84 -7.34 -3.56
N LEU A 70 -14.20 -6.56 -2.71
CA LEU A 70 -14.14 -6.70 -1.26
C LEU A 70 -14.73 -5.45 -0.58
N SER A 71 -15.06 -5.58 0.70
CA SER A 71 -15.48 -4.44 1.51
C SER A 71 -14.32 -3.45 1.69
N PRO A 72 -14.51 -2.13 1.47
CA PRO A 72 -13.49 -1.12 1.76
C PRO A 72 -12.96 -1.19 3.20
N TRP A 73 -13.82 -1.59 4.15
CA TRP A 73 -13.46 -1.79 5.56
C TRP A 73 -12.55 -2.98 5.82
N LEU A 74 -12.39 -3.88 4.85
CA LEU A 74 -11.39 -4.95 4.88
C LEU A 74 -10.14 -4.53 4.11
N VAL A 75 -10.30 -3.91 2.94
CA VAL A 75 -9.19 -3.50 2.07
C VAL A 75 -8.25 -2.51 2.78
N ALA A 76 -8.80 -1.45 3.36
CA ALA A 76 -8.01 -0.40 3.99
C ALA A 76 -7.13 -0.90 5.16
N PRO A 77 -7.65 -1.61 6.18
CA PRO A 77 -6.80 -2.08 7.26
C PRO A 77 -5.80 -3.15 6.80
N VAL A 78 -6.17 -4.05 5.89
CA VAL A 78 -5.26 -5.08 5.39
C VAL A 78 -4.07 -4.46 4.64
N MET A 79 -4.33 -3.55 3.71
CA MET A 79 -3.25 -2.89 2.96
C MET A 79 -2.38 -2.02 3.86
N THR A 80 -3.00 -1.29 4.80
CA THR A 80 -2.28 -0.44 5.75
C THR A 80 -1.32 -1.26 6.61
N VAL A 81 -1.82 -2.32 7.27
CA VAL A 81 -0.99 -3.16 8.14
C VAL A 81 0.10 -3.89 7.33
N ALA A 82 -0.24 -4.47 6.18
CA ALA A 82 0.72 -5.21 5.36
C ALA A 82 1.86 -4.33 4.83
N PHE A 83 1.52 -3.14 4.30
CA PHE A 83 2.52 -2.22 3.77
C PHE A 83 3.38 -1.61 4.87
N THR A 84 2.77 -1.13 5.96
CA THR A 84 3.52 -0.58 7.09
C THR A 84 4.45 -1.64 7.68
N ALA A 85 4.01 -2.89 7.85
CA ALA A 85 4.87 -3.95 8.36
C ALA A 85 6.05 -4.29 7.43
N ALA A 86 5.83 -4.29 6.10
CA ALA A 86 6.90 -4.51 5.13
C ALA A 86 7.93 -3.36 5.16
N TRP A 87 7.45 -2.12 5.12
CA TRP A 87 8.28 -0.93 5.18
C TRP A 87 9.05 -0.83 6.50
N SER A 88 8.38 -1.07 7.62
CA SER A 88 8.98 -1.07 8.96
C SER A 88 10.13 -2.06 9.06
N ARG A 89 10.01 -3.24 8.45
CA ARG A 89 11.09 -4.24 8.45
C ARG A 89 12.34 -3.73 7.70
N GLY A 90 12.15 -3.09 6.55
CA GLY A 90 13.26 -2.51 5.78
C GLY A 90 13.89 -1.30 6.49
N ALA A 91 13.10 -0.50 7.19
CA ALA A 91 13.60 0.68 7.88
C ALA A 91 14.27 0.35 9.24
N LEU A 92 13.91 -0.75 9.90
CA LEU A 92 14.58 -1.22 11.13
C LEU A 92 16.03 -1.64 10.89
N SER A 93 16.37 -2.10 9.69
CA SER A 93 17.75 -2.53 9.37
C SER A 93 18.71 -1.37 9.14
N SER A 94 18.22 -0.14 9.06
CA SER A 94 18.99 1.02 8.57
C SER A 94 19.03 2.19 9.55
N ASP A 95 18.39 2.12 10.72
CA ASP A 95 18.19 3.29 11.58
C ASP A 95 18.49 3.05 13.07
N ASP A 96 19.56 3.68 13.57
CA ASP A 96 19.96 3.71 14.99
C ASP A 96 19.39 4.96 15.73
N SER A 97 18.72 5.89 15.02
CA SER A 97 18.34 7.21 15.54
C SER A 97 16.95 7.30 16.18
N GLY A 98 16.09 6.29 15.97
CA GLY A 98 14.70 6.27 16.43
C GLY A 98 13.69 7.02 15.53
N LEU A 99 14.16 7.67 14.46
CA LEU A 99 13.30 8.32 13.46
C LEU A 99 12.38 7.34 12.72
N TRP A 100 12.77 6.07 12.68
CA TRP A 100 11.97 4.95 12.25
C TRP A 100 10.52 4.98 12.75
N ALA A 101 10.30 5.24 14.04
CA ALA A 101 8.95 5.20 14.62
C ALA A 101 8.04 6.31 14.05
N VAL A 102 8.60 7.49 13.82
CA VAL A 102 7.89 8.63 13.21
C VAL A 102 7.54 8.29 11.76
N GLY A 103 8.50 7.73 11.01
CA GLY A 103 8.26 7.28 9.65
C GLY A 103 7.17 6.20 9.57
N ALA A 104 7.18 5.24 10.49
CA ALA A 104 6.16 4.19 10.55
C ALA A 104 4.75 4.76 10.79
N ILE A 105 4.62 5.75 11.67
CA ILE A 105 3.36 6.45 11.93
C ILE A 105 2.88 7.21 10.68
N LEU A 106 3.77 7.94 10.01
CA LEU A 106 3.42 8.68 8.80
C LEU A 106 2.99 7.74 7.67
N VAL A 107 3.70 6.62 7.46
CA VAL A 107 3.32 5.59 6.48
C VAL A 107 1.97 4.98 6.83
N LEU A 108 1.75 4.66 8.11
CA LEU A 108 0.47 4.10 8.57
C LEU A 108 -0.69 5.05 8.30
N ILE A 109 -0.55 6.34 8.62
CA ILE A 109 -1.60 7.34 8.37
C ILE A 109 -1.82 7.53 6.86
N GLY A 110 -0.74 7.69 6.08
CA GLY A 110 -0.81 7.87 4.64
C GLY A 110 -1.49 6.70 3.93
N MET A 111 -1.13 5.47 4.31
CA MET A 111 -1.75 4.26 3.78
C MET A 111 -3.22 4.13 4.20
N ALA A 112 -3.55 4.43 5.46
CA ALA A 112 -4.92 4.37 5.94
C ALA A 112 -5.81 5.33 5.15
N ILE A 113 -5.39 6.58 4.96
CA ILE A 113 -6.14 7.58 4.21
C ILE A 113 -6.23 7.19 2.73
N GLY A 114 -5.09 6.91 2.09
CA GLY A 114 -5.03 6.61 0.65
C GLY A 114 -5.83 5.37 0.26
N SER A 115 -5.61 4.26 0.96
CA SER A 115 -6.31 3.00 0.67
C SER A 115 -7.82 3.12 0.94
N THR A 116 -8.23 3.85 1.98
CA THR A 116 -9.66 4.10 2.28
C THR A 116 -10.33 4.90 1.17
N LEU A 117 -9.74 6.05 0.79
CA LEU A 117 -10.32 6.93 -0.23
C LEU A 117 -10.46 6.22 -1.58
N VAL A 118 -9.40 5.53 -2.01
CA VAL A 118 -9.39 4.80 -3.28
C VAL A 118 -10.41 3.66 -3.26
N SER A 119 -10.44 2.87 -2.17
CA SER A 119 -11.36 1.73 -2.06
C SER A 119 -12.82 2.19 -2.02
N ILE A 120 -13.14 3.25 -1.28
CA ILE A 120 -14.51 3.81 -1.23
C ILE A 120 -14.90 4.36 -2.60
N GLY A 121 -14.02 5.11 -3.26
CA GLY A 121 -14.26 5.66 -4.60
C GLY A 121 -14.58 4.55 -5.60
N ALA A 122 -13.74 3.52 -5.66
CA ALA A 122 -13.95 2.36 -6.53
C ALA A 122 -15.23 1.60 -6.21
N HIS A 123 -15.53 1.42 -4.92
CA HIS A 123 -16.73 0.73 -4.46
C HIS A 123 -18.02 1.49 -4.81
N ARG A 124 -18.01 2.82 -4.70
CA ARG A 124 -19.16 3.64 -5.10
C ARG A 124 -19.33 3.62 -6.61
N LEU A 125 -18.24 3.80 -7.37
CA LEU A 125 -18.28 3.80 -8.83
C LEU A 125 -18.83 2.48 -9.39
N SER A 126 -18.36 1.34 -8.88
CA SER A 126 -18.84 0.02 -9.33
C SER A 126 -20.34 -0.16 -9.05
N ARG A 127 -20.83 0.27 -7.89
CA ARG A 127 -22.26 0.26 -7.56
C ARG A 127 -23.08 1.20 -8.44
N HIS A 128 -22.55 2.37 -8.80
CA HIS A 128 -23.23 3.31 -9.69
C HIS A 128 -23.35 2.75 -11.12
N LEU A 129 -22.29 2.13 -11.63
CA LEU A 129 -22.30 1.51 -12.96
C LEU A 129 -23.24 0.30 -13.04
N ALA A 130 -23.31 -0.51 -11.98
CA ALA A 130 -24.24 -1.64 -11.91
C ALA A 130 -25.72 -1.22 -11.80
N ARG A 131 -26.00 0.03 -11.42
CA ARG A 131 -27.36 0.58 -11.26
C ARG A 131 -27.89 1.31 -12.49
N ARG A 132 -27.16 1.34 -13.61
CA ARG A 132 -27.68 1.83 -14.89
C ARG A 132 -28.27 0.64 -15.68
N PRO A 133 -29.58 0.33 -15.54
CA PRO A 133 -30.23 -0.56 -16.49
C PRO A 133 -30.30 0.17 -17.85
N SER A 134 -29.74 -0.46 -18.87
CA SER A 134 -29.98 -0.16 -20.29
C SER A 134 -31.38 -0.59 -20.70
#